data_AF-A0A7V5XDF8-F1
#
_entry.id   AF-A0A7V5XDF8-F1
#
_cell.length_a   1.000
_cell.length_b   1.000
_cell.length_c   1.000
_cell.angle_alpha   90.00
_cell.angle_beta   90.00
_cell.angle_gamma   90.00
#
_symmetry.space_group_name_H-M   'P 1'
#
loop_
_entity.id
_entity.type
_entity.pdbx_description
1 polymer ?
#
loop_
_entity_poly.entity_id
_entity_poly.type
_entity_poly.pdbx_seq_one_letter_code
_entity_poly.pdbx_strand_id
1 'polypeptide(L)'
;MSGPVDEPATHRILILDFGSQYTQLIARRVREAGVYSEILPWDSDAATVREFAPDGIVLSGGPESVMLDQPPRAPELVFELGVPVLGICYGMQTMAAQLG
;
A
#
# COMPACT_ATOMS: atom_id res chain seq x y z
N MET A 1 26.58 -22.86 18.39
CA MET A 1 25.83 -22.87 17.12
C MET A 1 25.44 -21.43 16.87
N SER A 2 26.22 -20.72 16.07
CA SER A 2 25.94 -19.32 15.72
C SER A 2 24.64 -19.31 14.90
N GLY A 3 23.64 -18.55 15.35
CA GLY A 3 22.40 -18.33 14.61
C GLY A 3 22.69 -17.72 13.24
N PRO A 4 21.75 -17.81 12.29
CA PRO A 4 21.94 -17.18 10.98
C PRO A 4 22.21 -15.70 11.20
N VAL A 5 23.26 -15.21 10.52
CA VAL A 5 23.64 -13.81 10.48
C VAL A 5 22.41 -13.04 10.00
N ASP A 6 22.02 -12.03 10.77
CA ASP A 6 20.96 -11.07 10.46
C ASP A 6 21.30 -10.41 9.11
N GLU A 7 20.86 -11.02 8.00
CA GLU A 7 20.77 -10.33 6.72
C GLU A 7 19.87 -9.12 6.97
N PRO A 8 20.27 -7.89 6.57
CA PRO A 8 19.39 -6.75 6.77
C PRO A 8 18.09 -7.03 6.03
N ALA A 9 17.04 -7.36 6.79
CA ALA A 9 15.70 -7.54 6.27
C ALA A 9 15.36 -6.24 5.54
N THR A 10 15.39 -6.29 4.21
CA THR A 10 15.17 -5.09 3.42
C THR A 10 13.70 -4.77 3.57
N HIS A 11 13.38 -3.71 4.31
CA HIS A 11 12.00 -3.30 4.51
C HIS A 11 11.32 -3.09 3.15
N ARG A 12 10.07 -3.54 3.04
CA ARG A 12 9.27 -3.56 1.81
C ARG A 12 8.00 -2.76 2.01
N ILE A 13 7.78 -1.78 1.14
CA ILE A 13 6.53 -1.03 1.11
C ILE A 13 5.73 -1.41 -0.13
N LEU A 14 4.49 -1.81 0.07
CA LEU A 14 3.55 -2.02 -1.01
C LEU A 14 2.75 -0.74 -1.25
N ILE A 15 2.65 -0.31 -2.50
CA ILE A 15 1.83 0.83 -2.90
C ILE A 15 0.64 0.30 -3.69
N LEU A 16 -0.57 0.47 -3.16
CA LEU A 16 -1.80 0.15 -3.87
C LEU A 16 -2.30 1.37 -4.64
N ASP A 17 -2.40 1.25 -5.95
CA ASP A 17 -2.71 2.33 -6.86
C ASP A 17 -4.20 2.46 -7.16
N PHE A 18 -4.81 3.58 -6.78
CA PHE A 18 -6.17 3.98 -7.13
C PHE A 18 -6.23 4.90 -8.37
N GLY A 19 -5.19 4.88 -9.21
CA GLY A 19 -5.12 5.67 -10.44
C GLY A 19 -4.55 7.09 -10.26
N SER A 20 -3.80 7.33 -9.18
CA SER A 20 -3.17 8.63 -8.94
C SER A 20 -2.05 8.92 -9.95
N GLN A 21 -2.05 10.16 -10.46
CA GLN A 21 -0.95 10.69 -11.27
C GLN A 21 0.39 10.73 -10.51
N TYR A 22 0.35 10.64 -9.18
CA TYR A 22 1.51 10.70 -8.29
C TYR A 22 1.99 9.33 -7.80
N THR A 23 1.36 8.21 -8.16
CA THR A 23 1.73 6.87 -7.65
C THR A 23 3.21 6.54 -7.91
N GLN A 24 3.69 6.84 -9.12
CA GLN A 24 5.11 6.65 -9.46
C GLN A 24 6.05 7.55 -8.66
N LEU A 25 5.61 8.77 -8.31
CA LEU A 25 6.38 9.67 -7.46
C LEU A 25 6.45 9.14 -6.02
N ILE A 26 5.36 8.59 -5.49
CA ILE A 26 5.35 7.95 -4.16
C ILE A 26 6.38 6.81 -4.14
N ALA A 27 6.34 5.90 -5.12
CA ALA A 27 7.29 4.79 -5.22
C ALA A 27 8.74 5.27 -5.32
N ARG A 28 8.98 6.33 -6.11
CA ARG A 28 10.30 6.95 -6.21
C ARG A 28 10.78 7.49 -4.86
N ARG A 29 9.92 8.18 -4.09
CA ARG A 29 10.28 8.72 -2.77
C ARG A 29 10.60 7.64 -1.75
N VAL A 30 9.85 6.53 -1.76
CA VAL A 30 10.14 5.38 -0.91
C VAL A 30 11.51 4.77 -1.24
N ARG A 31 11.80 4.60 -2.54
CA ARG A 31 13.10 4.08 -3.00
C ARG A 31 14.26 5.04 -2.72
N GLU A 32 14.06 6.35 -2.86
CA GLU A 32 15.03 7.38 -2.48
C GLU A 32 15.32 7.37 -0.97
N ALA A 33 14.39 6.89 -0.14
CA ALA A 33 14.60 6.67 1.30
C ALA A 33 15.32 5.34 1.62
N GLY A 34 15.74 4.57 0.61
CA GLY A 34 16.47 3.31 0.78
C GLY A 34 15.60 2.09 1.05
N VAL A 35 14.29 2.19 0.80
CA VAL A 35 13.31 1.12 1.08
C VAL A 35 12.82 0.51 -0.23
N TYR A 36 12.71 -0.82 -0.29
CA TYR A 36 12.18 -1.49 -1.47
C TYR A 36 10.68 -1.19 -1.62
N SER A 37 10.21 -0.98 -2.85
CA SER A 37 8.78 -0.76 -3.10
C SER A 37 8.29 -1.31 -4.42
N GLU A 38 7.09 -1.87 -4.40
CA GLU A 38 6.32 -2.27 -5.58
C GLU A 38 5.00 -1.50 -5.65
N ILE A 39 4.49 -1.34 -6.87
CA ILE A 39 3.18 -0.76 -7.12
C ILE A 39 2.30 -1.90 -7.65
N LEU A 40 1.14 -2.07 -7.02
CA LEU A 40 0.09 -2.98 -7.46
C LEU A 40 -1.22 -2.20 -7.65
N PRO A 41 -2.09 -2.60 -8.58
CA PRO A 41 -3.45 -2.09 -8.65
C PRO A 41 -4.21 -2.28 -7.32
N TRP A 42 -5.10 -1.36 -6.95
CA TRP A 42 -5.88 -1.45 -5.72
C TRP A 42 -6.75 -2.72 -5.62
N ASP A 43 -7.17 -3.27 -6.76
CA ASP A 43 -7.99 -4.47 -6.91
C ASP A 43 -7.16 -5.76 -7.04
N SER A 44 -5.86 -5.70 -6.73
CA SER A 44 -4.98 -6.87 -6.73
C SER A 44 -5.46 -7.94 -5.77
N ASP A 45 -5.25 -9.19 -6.15
CA ASP A 45 -5.70 -10.32 -5.35
C ASP A 45 -4.98 -10.38 -3.98
N ALA A 46 -5.69 -10.93 -3.01
CA ALA A 46 -5.21 -11.03 -1.64
C ALA A 46 -4.05 -12.03 -1.47
N ALA A 47 -3.78 -12.90 -2.46
CA ALA A 47 -2.66 -13.83 -2.41
C ALA A 47 -1.35 -13.10 -2.75
N THR A 48 -1.35 -12.29 -3.80
CA THR A 48 -0.25 -11.45 -4.27
C THR A 48 0.18 -10.47 -3.19
N VAL A 49 -0.78 -9.82 -2.51
CA VAL A 49 -0.48 -8.91 -1.40
C VAL A 49 0.18 -9.65 -0.22
N ARG A 50 -0.26 -10.87 0.10
CA ARG A 50 0.35 -11.69 1.18
C ARG A 50 1.73 -12.20 0.79
N GLU A 51 1.90 -12.64 -0.45
CA GLU A 51 3.18 -13.12 -0.98
C GLU A 51 4.23 -12.01 -1.02
N PHE A 52 3.82 -10.77 -1.30
CA PHE A 52 4.68 -9.62 -1.20
C PHE A 52 5.20 -9.38 0.24
N ALA A 53 4.47 -9.81 1.27
CA ALA A 53 4.84 -9.67 2.68
C ALA A 53 5.35 -8.24 3.03
N PRO A 54 4.48 -7.21 2.89
CA PRO A 54 4.89 -5.83 3.12
C PRO A 54 5.16 -5.56 4.60
N ASP A 55 6.15 -4.70 4.90
CA ASP A 55 6.33 -4.10 6.22
C ASP A 55 5.44 -2.86 6.42
N GLY A 56 4.85 -2.35 5.34
CA GLY A 56 3.90 -1.24 5.36
C GLY A 56 3.22 -1.06 4.01
N ILE A 57 2.04 -0.43 4.04
CA ILE A 57 1.19 -0.25 2.86
C ILE A 57 0.88 1.23 2.66
N VAL A 58 0.99 1.71 1.42
CA VAL A 58 0.52 3.04 1.02
C VAL A 58 -0.67 2.89 0.08
N LEU A 59 -1.80 3.48 0.46
CA LEU A 59 -2.98 3.62 -0.40
C LEU A 59 -2.84 4.95 -1.16
N SER A 60 -2.64 4.88 -2.47
CA SER A 60 -2.45 6.08 -3.29
C SER A 60 -3.75 6.89 -3.41
N GLY A 61 -3.63 8.09 -3.97
CA GLY A 61 -4.80 8.87 -4.37
C GLY A 61 -5.47 8.28 -5.62
N GLY A 62 -6.57 8.90 -6.04
CA GLY A 62 -7.21 8.57 -7.30
C GLY A 62 -8.05 9.76 -7.79
N PRO A 63 -8.27 9.89 -9.11
CA PRO A 63 -9.17 10.90 -9.66
C PRO A 63 -10.62 10.69 -9.19
N GLU A 64 -10.94 9.49 -8.73
CA GLU A 64 -12.26 8.99 -8.34
C GLU A 64 -12.79 9.59 -7.01
N SER A 65 -12.05 10.50 -6.38
CA SER A 65 -12.49 11.25 -5.18
C SER A 65 -13.76 12.11 -5.39
N VAL A 66 -14.24 12.26 -6.63
CA VAL A 66 -15.23 13.29 -6.96
C VAL A 66 -16.68 12.84 -6.77
N MET A 67 -17.15 11.70 -7.29
CA MET A 67 -18.55 11.27 -7.12
C MET A 67 -18.72 9.87 -7.74
N LEU A 68 -18.67 8.80 -6.95
CA LEU A 68 -19.07 7.48 -7.41
C LEU A 68 -20.05 6.86 -6.41
N ASP A 69 -21.15 6.31 -6.92
CA ASP A 69 -22.13 5.55 -6.11
C ASP A 69 -21.51 4.29 -5.49
N GLN A 70 -20.46 3.76 -6.13
CA GLN A 70 -19.63 2.66 -5.63
C GLN A 70 -18.15 3.06 -5.74
N PRO A 71 -17.62 3.79 -4.75
CA PRO A 71 -16.21 4.18 -4.77
C PRO A 71 -15.31 2.93 -4.62
N PRO A 72 -14.18 2.84 -5.35
CA PRO A 72 -13.14 1.86 -5.10
C PRO A 72 -12.79 1.72 -3.62
N ARG A 73 -12.63 0.48 -3.18
CA ARG A 73 -12.36 0.16 -1.77
C ARG A 73 -11.00 -0.48 -1.63
N ALA A 74 -10.29 -0.18 -0.54
CA ALA A 74 -9.08 -0.92 -0.24
C ALA A 74 -9.47 -2.38 0.11
N PRO A 75 -8.70 -3.38 -0.35
CA PRO A 75 -8.90 -4.76 0.04
C PRO A 75 -8.90 -4.88 1.57
N GLU A 76 -9.86 -5.58 2.17
CA GLU A 76 -9.98 -5.74 3.63
C GLU A 76 -8.68 -6.27 4.26
N LEU A 77 -7.99 -7.17 3.54
CA LEU A 77 -6.68 -7.70 3.91
C LEU A 77 -5.68 -6.61 4.31
N VAL A 78 -5.69 -5.45 3.66
CA VAL A 78 -4.76 -4.34 3.97
C VAL A 78 -4.82 -3.97 5.45
N PHE A 79 -6.02 -4.00 6.05
CA PHE A 79 -6.25 -3.65 7.44
C PHE A 79 -6.07 -4.85 8.39
N GLU A 80 -6.08 -6.07 7.88
CA GLU A 80 -5.91 -7.31 8.65
C GLU A 80 -4.44 -7.74 8.80
N LEU A 81 -3.55 -7.29 7.90
CA LEU A 81 -2.14 -7.68 7.89
C LEU A 81 -1.35 -7.22 9.13
N GLY A 82 -1.89 -6.32 9.94
CA GLY A 82 -1.25 -5.84 11.16
C GLY A 82 -0.02 -4.96 10.91
N VAL A 83 0.13 -4.44 9.69
CA VAL A 83 1.22 -3.54 9.29
C VAL A 83 0.73 -2.09 9.19
N PRO A 84 1.61 -1.09 9.32
CA PRO A 84 1.22 0.31 9.16
C PRO A 84 0.63 0.59 7.78
N VAL A 85 -0.47 1.34 7.75
CA VAL A 85 -1.15 1.77 6.51
C VAL A 85 -1.18 3.30 6.45
N LEU A 86 -0.72 3.86 5.32
CA LEU A 86 -0.78 5.29 5.03
C LEU A 86 -1.73 5.54 3.87
N GLY A 87 -2.83 6.26 4.11
CA GLY A 87 -3.73 6.74 3.07
C GLY A 87 -3.36 8.14 2.57
N ILE A 88 -3.28 8.34 1.25
CA ILE A 88 -3.03 9.65 0.64
C ILE A 88 -4.25 10.09 -0.17
N CYS A 89 -4.84 11.24 0.18
CA CYS A 89 -6.00 11.80 -0.50
C CYS A 89 -7.16 10.78 -0.56
N TYR A 90 -7.45 10.22 -1.74
CA TYR A 90 -8.47 9.19 -1.90
C TYR A 90 -8.24 7.98 -0.98
N GLY A 91 -7.00 7.47 -0.88
CA GLY A 91 -6.69 6.36 0.04
C GLY A 91 -7.01 6.67 1.50
N MET A 92 -6.92 7.94 1.93
CA MET A 92 -7.35 8.36 3.26
C MET A 92 -8.88 8.36 3.39
N GLN A 93 -9.60 8.85 2.38
CA GLN A 93 -11.08 8.84 2.36
C GLN A 93 -11.61 7.40 2.40
N THR A 94 -11.02 6.50 1.63
CA THR A 94 -11.34 5.07 1.62
C THR A 94 -11.12 4.43 2.99
N MET A 95 -10.00 4.73 3.64
CA MET A 95 -9.71 4.24 4.99
C MET A 95 -10.73 4.74 6.03
N ALA A 96 -11.08 6.04 6.01
CA ALA A 96 -12.08 6.60 6.91
C ALA A 96 -13.48 6.00 6.65
N ALA A 97 -13.87 5.81 5.38
CA ALA A 97 -15.15 5.21 5.03
C ALA A 97 -15.28 3.74 5.45
N GLN A 98 -14.18 2.98 5.45
CA GLN A 98 -14.17 1.55 5.80
C GLN A 98 -13.99 1.29 7.30
N LEU A 99 -13.32 2.18 8.04
CA LEU A 99 -13.00 1.98 9.46
C LEU A 99 -13.87 2.80 10.43
N GLY A 100 -14.67 3.75 9.93
CA GLY A 100 -15.53 4.64 10.72
C GLY A 100 -14.80 5.86 11.27
#